data_AF-A0A1J5K8Z5-F1
#
_entry.id   AF-A0A1J5K8Z5-F1
#
_cell.length_a   1.000
_cell.length_b   1.000
_cell.length_c   1.000
_cell.angle_alpha   90.00
_cell.angle_beta   90.00
_cell.angle_gamma   90.00
#
_symmetry.space_group_name_H-M   'P 1'
#
loop_
_entity.id
_entity.type
_entity.pdbx_description
1 polymer ?
#
loop_
_entity_poly.entity_id
_entity_poly.type
_entity_poly.pdbx_seq_one_letter_code
_entity_poly.pdbx_strand_id
1 'polypeptide(L)'
;MDAILNIFKSLDINQTFFIQFALISILYLVMRSLLFGKLQEVLDLREERTTKMEDGAADKLTKAEKLAKEYKEKIDNARSEAFKVITSHKDTVIARETTKVKEHEAKLEAEANSKRSEFEKEIESKKDAIMKEADSLSQELVTKIVQ
;
A
#
# COMPACT_ATOMS: atom_id res chain seq x y z
N MET A 1 87.02 0.52 38.36
CA MET A 1 85.78 0.36 39.15
C MET A 1 85.60 1.55 40.11
N ASP A 2 86.69 2.20 40.53
CA ASP A 2 86.70 3.36 41.44
C ASP A 2 86.16 4.68 40.86
N ALA A 3 86.25 4.90 39.54
CA ALA A 3 85.73 6.12 38.91
C ALA A 3 84.20 6.23 38.99
N ILE A 4 83.49 5.11 38.83
CA ILE A 4 82.02 5.06 38.93
C ILE A 4 81.58 5.27 40.38
N LEU A 5 82.32 4.69 41.33
CA LEU A 5 82.06 4.84 42.77
C LEU A 5 82.31 6.28 43.25
N ASN A 6 83.35 6.96 42.75
CA ASN A 6 83.60 8.37 43.06
C ASN A 6 82.58 9.31 42.45
N ILE A 7 82.06 9.02 41.25
CA ILE A 7 80.98 9.81 40.64
C ILE A 7 79.69 9.71 41.47
N PHE A 8 79.32 8.51 41.92
CA PHE A 8 78.18 8.30 42.81
C PHE A 8 78.35 9.03 44.16
N LYS A 9 79.58 9.13 44.65
CA LYS A 9 79.92 9.84 45.90
C LYS A 9 79.94 11.37 45.73
N SER A 10 80.35 11.89 44.57
CA SER A 10 80.29 13.33 44.24
C SER A 10 78.89 13.83 43.89
N LEU A 11 77.97 12.92 43.56
CA LEU A 11 76.56 13.23 43.27
C LEU A 11 75.66 13.10 44.51
N ASP A 12 76.26 12.86 45.69
CA ASP A 12 75.61 12.77 47.00
C ASP A 12 74.35 11.86 47.00
N ILE A 13 74.44 10.72 46.30
CA ILE A 13 73.39 9.69 46.26
C ILE A 13 73.35 9.00 47.62
N ASN A 14 72.66 9.65 48.55
CA ASN A 14 72.40 9.19 49.91
C ASN A 14 71.07 8.43 50.00
N GLN A 15 70.75 7.89 51.18
CA GLN A 15 69.47 7.25 51.48
C GLN A 15 68.26 8.12 51.07
N THR A 16 68.40 9.45 51.11
CA THR A 16 67.40 10.43 50.65
C THR A 16 67.04 10.29 49.17
N PHE A 17 67.99 9.95 48.29
CA PHE A 17 67.72 9.73 46.87
C PHE A 17 66.77 8.54 46.67
N PHE A 18 66.99 7.43 47.39
CA PHE A 18 66.11 6.27 47.34
C PHE A 18 64.73 6.58 47.91
N ILE A 19 64.65 7.38 48.98
CA ILE A 19 63.37 7.84 49.56
C ILE A 19 62.63 8.75 48.57
N GLN A 20 63.32 9.68 47.90
CA GLN A 20 62.72 10.57 46.91
C GLN A 20 62.27 9.81 45.65
N PHE A 21 63.05 8.82 45.20
CA PHE A 21 62.68 7.94 44.11
C PHE A 21 61.44 7.09 44.47
N ALA A 22 61.36 6.57 45.70
CA ALA A 22 60.19 5.84 46.18
C ALA A 22 58.95 6.74 46.23
N LEU A 23 59.08 7.98 46.73
CA LEU A 23 57.99 8.95 46.75
C LEU A 23 57.48 9.30 45.35
N ILE A 24 58.38 9.56 44.41
CA ILE A 24 58.03 9.84 43.00
C ILE A 24 57.38 8.61 42.36
N SER A 25 57.86 7.41 42.65
CA SER A 25 57.29 6.16 42.14
C SER A 25 55.86 5.94 42.66
N ILE A 26 55.62 6.18 43.96
CA ILE A 26 54.28 6.12 44.55
C ILE A 26 53.37 7.18 43.93
N LEU A 27 53.85 8.43 43.81
CA LEU A 27 53.08 9.51 43.18
C LEU A 27 52.71 9.17 41.73
N TYR A 28 53.65 8.61 40.96
CA TYR A 28 53.42 8.18 39.58
C TYR A 28 52.36 7.08 39.51
N LEU A 29 52.39 6.09 40.41
CA LEU A 29 51.38 5.02 40.46
C LEU A 29 49.99 5.56 40.81
N VAL A 30 49.90 6.48 41.77
CA VAL A 30 48.64 7.13 42.14
C VAL A 30 48.09 7.97 40.97
N MET A 31 48.93 8.79 40.33
CA MET A 31 48.54 9.56 39.14
C MET A 31 48.11 8.65 37.98
N ARG A 32 48.86 7.57 37.71
CA ARG A 32 48.55 6.58 36.67
C ARG A 32 47.16 5.98 36.87
N SER A 33 46.87 5.54 38.09
CA SER A 33 45.59 4.89 38.38
C SER A 33 44.42 5.88 38.42
N LEU A 34 44.63 7.10 38.93
CA LEU A 34 43.54 8.00 39.27
C LEU A 34 43.24 9.02 38.17
N LEU A 35 44.26 9.58 37.52
CA LEU A 35 44.09 10.60 36.48
C LEU A 35 44.02 9.97 35.09
N PHE A 36 45.00 9.15 34.71
CA PHE A 36 45.06 8.64 33.34
C PHE A 36 43.96 7.62 33.05
N GLY A 37 43.64 6.74 34.01
CA GLY A 37 42.51 5.81 33.87
C GLY A 37 41.17 6.52 33.74
N LYS A 38 40.90 7.52 34.59
CA LYS A 38 39.64 8.29 34.55
C LYS A 38 39.55 9.20 33.33
N LEU A 39 40.67 9.79 32.90
CA LEU A 39 40.72 10.62 31.71
C LEU A 39 40.42 9.79 30.45
N GLN A 40 40.98 8.59 30.36
CA GLN A 40 40.72 7.69 29.24
C GLN A 40 39.26 7.22 29.23
N GLU A 41 38.69 6.85 30.38
CA GLU A 41 37.26 6.51 30.50
C GLU A 41 36.34 7.65 30.03
N VAL A 42 36.68 8.91 30.32
CA VAL A 42 35.90 10.08 29.86
C VAL A 42 36.06 10.33 28.36
N LEU A 43 37.26 10.09 27.80
CA LEU A 43 37.50 10.20 26.36
C LEU A 43 36.74 9.11 25.60
N ASP A 44 36.82 7.87 26.07
CA ASP A 44 36.09 6.73 25.50
C ASP A 44 34.57 6.97 25.59
N LEU A 45 34.07 7.49 26.71
CA LEU A 45 32.65 7.83 26.86
C LEU A 45 32.23 8.96 25.92
N ARG A 46 33.09 9.97 25.69
CA ARG A 46 32.78 11.07 24.76
C ARG A 46 32.79 10.60 23.31
N GLU A 47 33.74 9.77 22.93
CA GLU A 47 33.80 9.16 21.61
C GLU A 47 32.58 8.26 21.41
N GLU A 48 32.30 7.36 22.35
CA GLU A 48 31.12 6.50 22.32
C GLU A 48 29.82 7.31 22.22
N ARG A 49 29.68 8.39 23.00
CA ARG A 49 28.49 9.24 22.95
C ARG A 49 28.37 10.03 21.66
N THR A 50 29.47 10.48 21.07
CA THR A 50 29.42 11.31 19.84
C THR A 50 29.19 10.42 18.62
N THR A 51 30.05 9.41 18.43
CA THR A 51 30.00 8.53 17.27
C THR A 51 28.75 7.66 17.27
N LYS A 52 28.34 7.09 18.43
CA LYS A 52 27.09 6.30 18.48
C LYS A 52 25.82 7.15 18.41
N MET A 53 25.87 8.44 18.77
CA MET A 53 24.71 9.31 18.55
C MET A 53 24.51 9.63 17.07
N GLU A 54 25.61 9.83 16.32
CA GLU A 54 25.56 10.00 14.86
C GLU A 54 25.04 8.74 14.17
N ASP A 55 25.58 7.57 14.52
CA ASP A 55 25.10 6.28 13.99
C ASP A 55 23.63 6.02 14.36
N GLY A 56 23.26 6.28 15.62
CA GLY A 56 21.90 6.10 16.09
C GLY A 56 20.90 7.07 15.45
N ALA A 57 21.33 8.27 15.07
CA ALA A 57 20.50 9.22 14.33
C ALA A 57 20.31 8.79 12.87
N ALA A 58 21.38 8.37 12.20
CA ALA A 58 21.31 7.82 10.85
C ALA A 58 20.42 6.57 10.78
N ASP A 59 20.54 5.66 11.75
CA ASP A 59 19.69 4.48 11.87
C ASP A 59 18.21 4.82 12.09
N LYS A 60 17.92 5.85 12.88
CA LYS A 60 16.54 6.30 13.09
C LYS A 60 15.96 6.93 11.83
N LEU A 61 16.76 7.72 11.11
CA LEU A 61 16.34 8.31 9.84
C LEU A 61 16.07 7.25 8.78
N THR A 62 16.99 6.29 8.59
CA THR A 62 16.80 5.18 7.64
C THR A 62 15.58 4.31 8.01
N LYS A 63 15.36 4.03 9.29
CA LYS A 63 14.15 3.33 9.76
C LYS A 63 12.88 4.14 9.48
N ALA A 64 12.90 5.45 9.71
CA ALA A 64 11.76 6.33 9.43
C ALA A 64 11.45 6.39 7.93
N GLU A 65 12.47 6.52 7.08
CA GLU A 65 12.32 6.50 5.62
C GLU A 65 11.80 5.16 5.11
N LYS A 66 12.33 4.05 5.63
CA LYS A 66 11.85 2.71 5.30
C LYS A 66 10.37 2.55 5.68
N LEU A 67 10.02 2.96 6.90
CA LEU A 67 8.64 2.90 7.38
C LEU A 67 7.71 3.77 6.51
N ALA A 68 8.12 4.99 6.17
CA ALA A 68 7.37 5.89 5.31
C ALA A 68 7.15 5.29 3.91
N LYS A 69 8.18 4.65 3.34
CA LYS A 69 8.10 3.94 2.06
C LYS A 69 7.14 2.76 2.13
N GLU A 70 7.23 1.93 3.17
CA GLU A 70 6.32 0.80 3.37
C GLU A 70 4.86 1.25 3.53
N TYR A 71 4.62 2.33 4.28
CA TYR A 71 3.27 2.90 4.42
C TYR A 71 2.74 3.43 3.08
N LYS A 72 3.58 4.12 2.31
CA LYS A 72 3.21 4.62 0.98
C LYS A 72 2.85 3.47 0.04
N GLU A 73 3.68 2.43 -0.02
CA GLU A 73 3.42 1.24 -0.83
C GLU A 73 2.13 0.53 -0.40
N LYS A 74 1.88 0.39 0.91
CA LYS A 74 0.63 -0.20 1.42
C LYS A 74 -0.60 0.63 1.03
N ILE A 75 -0.53 1.95 1.13
CA ILE A 75 -1.62 2.85 0.74
C ILE A 75 -1.89 2.76 -0.76
N ASP A 76 -0.84 2.77 -1.59
CA ASP A 76 -0.98 2.70 -3.04
C ASP A 76 -1.52 1.33 -3.48
N ASN A 77 -1.07 0.24 -2.85
CA ASN A 77 -1.62 -1.10 -3.07
C ASN A 77 -3.09 -1.19 -2.67
N ALA A 78 -3.47 -0.70 -1.49
CA ALA A 78 -4.86 -0.69 -1.03
C ALA A 78 -5.76 0.13 -1.96
N ARG A 79 -5.27 1.28 -2.48
CA ARG A 79 -5.97 2.08 -3.49
C ARG A 79 -6.15 1.31 -4.79
N SER A 80 -5.10 0.64 -5.27
CA SER A 80 -5.17 -0.18 -6.49
C SER A 80 -6.17 -1.33 -6.33
N GLU A 81 -6.13 -2.04 -5.21
CA GLU A 81 -7.07 -3.11 -4.89
C GLU A 81 -8.51 -2.61 -4.80
N ALA A 82 -8.75 -1.51 -4.09
CA ALA A 82 -10.08 -0.90 -4.01
C ALA A 82 -10.60 -0.52 -5.42
N PHE A 83 -9.75 0.07 -6.26
CA PHE A 83 -10.12 0.41 -7.63
C PHE A 83 -10.43 -0.82 -8.49
N LYS A 84 -9.66 -1.90 -8.35
CA LYS A 84 -9.93 -3.18 -9.01
C LYS A 84 -11.26 -3.77 -8.57
N VAL A 85 -11.54 -3.77 -7.27
CA VAL A 85 -12.79 -4.29 -6.71
C VAL A 85 -13.98 -3.48 -7.22
N ILE A 86 -13.91 -2.15 -7.17
CA ILE A 86 -14.98 -1.27 -7.65
C ILE A 86 -15.20 -1.46 -9.15
N THR A 87 -14.13 -1.49 -9.95
CA THR A 87 -14.23 -1.67 -11.40
C THR A 87 -14.82 -3.04 -11.74
N SER A 88 -14.34 -4.10 -11.10
CA SER A 88 -14.88 -5.46 -11.28
C SER A 88 -16.37 -5.53 -10.92
N HIS A 89 -16.77 -4.99 -9.77
CA HIS A 89 -18.19 -4.94 -9.39
C HIS A 89 -19.00 -4.13 -10.40
N LYS A 90 -18.52 -2.97 -10.82
CA LYS A 90 -19.20 -2.14 -11.82
C LYS A 90 -19.40 -2.91 -13.13
N ASP A 91 -18.38 -3.60 -13.62
CA ASP A 91 -18.45 -4.40 -14.85
C ASP A 91 -19.45 -5.56 -14.70
N THR A 92 -19.45 -6.26 -13.55
CA THR A 92 -20.44 -7.32 -13.30
C THR A 92 -21.88 -6.79 -13.25
N VAL A 93 -22.09 -5.61 -12.65
CA VAL A 93 -23.40 -4.98 -12.59
C VAL A 93 -23.86 -4.55 -13.98
N ILE A 94 -22.99 -3.89 -14.75
CA ILE A 94 -23.30 -3.48 -16.13
C ILE A 94 -23.62 -4.70 -17.00
N ALA A 95 -22.84 -5.77 -16.90
CA ALA A 95 -23.09 -7.01 -17.64
C ALA A 95 -24.46 -7.60 -17.26
N ARG A 96 -24.77 -7.67 -15.96
CA ARG A 96 -26.06 -8.18 -15.47
C ARG A 96 -27.23 -7.33 -15.94
N GLU A 97 -27.13 -6.01 -15.84
CA GLU A 97 -28.20 -5.10 -16.29
C GLU A 97 -28.37 -5.17 -17.80
N THR A 98 -27.28 -5.25 -18.57
CA THR A 98 -27.35 -5.44 -20.03
C THR A 98 -28.06 -6.74 -20.40
N THR A 99 -27.78 -7.85 -19.70
CA THR A 99 -28.48 -9.12 -19.93
C THR A 99 -29.96 -9.02 -19.59
N LYS A 100 -30.32 -8.41 -18.45
CA LYS A 100 -31.73 -8.21 -18.09
C LYS A 100 -32.47 -7.35 -19.10
N VAL A 101 -31.85 -6.28 -19.57
CA VAL A 101 -32.44 -5.40 -20.60
C VAL A 101 -32.69 -6.19 -21.87
N LYS A 102 -31.70 -6.95 -22.36
CA LYS A 102 -31.87 -7.82 -23.53
C LYS A 102 -32.95 -8.88 -23.34
N GLU A 103 -33.05 -9.49 -22.16
CA GLU A 103 -34.12 -10.44 -21.83
C GLU A 103 -35.51 -9.78 -21.85
N HIS A 104 -35.62 -8.55 -21.33
CA HIS A 104 -36.86 -7.79 -21.36
C HIS A 104 -37.23 -7.35 -22.77
N GLU A 105 -36.26 -6.90 -23.57
CA GLU A 105 -36.45 -6.56 -24.99
C GLU A 105 -36.93 -7.79 -25.76
N ALA A 106 -36.29 -8.95 -25.60
CA ALA A 106 -36.70 -10.19 -26.27
C ALA A 106 -38.13 -10.62 -25.87
N LYS A 107 -38.50 -10.48 -24.59
CA LYS A 107 -39.86 -10.76 -24.13
C LYS A 107 -40.89 -9.80 -24.73
N LEU A 108 -40.58 -8.50 -24.76
CA LEU A 108 -41.43 -7.48 -25.37
C LEU A 108 -41.60 -7.71 -26.87
N GLU A 109 -40.53 -8.06 -27.57
CA GLU A 109 -40.56 -8.37 -28.99
C GLU A 109 -41.38 -9.63 -29.27
N ALA A 110 -41.23 -10.68 -28.46
CA ALA A 110 -42.07 -11.88 -28.55
C ALA A 110 -43.55 -11.58 -28.32
N GLU A 111 -43.88 -10.78 -27.30
CA GLU A 111 -45.27 -10.39 -27.00
C GLU A 111 -45.85 -9.51 -28.13
N ALA A 112 -45.06 -8.57 -28.66
CA ALA A 112 -45.47 -7.73 -29.79
C ALA A 112 -45.71 -8.55 -31.06
N ASN A 113 -44.86 -9.53 -31.35
CA ASN A 113 -45.04 -10.43 -32.48
C ASN A 113 -46.25 -11.35 -32.31
N SER A 114 -46.52 -11.85 -31.10
CA SER A 114 -47.74 -12.62 -30.81
C SER A 114 -48.99 -11.79 -31.06
N LYS A 115 -49.05 -10.57 -30.50
CA LYS A 115 -50.19 -9.65 -30.70
C LYS A 115 -50.37 -9.27 -32.16
N ARG A 116 -49.29 -9.06 -32.92
CA ARG A 116 -49.37 -8.83 -34.37
C ARG A 116 -49.97 -10.02 -35.10
N SER A 117 -49.52 -11.23 -34.81
CA SER A 117 -50.06 -12.44 -35.44
C SER A 117 -51.53 -12.69 -35.09
N GLU A 118 -51.94 -12.42 -33.84
CA GLU A 118 -53.34 -12.46 -33.42
C GLU A 118 -54.18 -11.43 -34.18
N PHE A 119 -53.68 -10.20 -34.31
CA PHE A 119 -54.37 -9.13 -35.03
C PHE A 119 -54.50 -9.42 -36.53
N GLU A 120 -53.48 -9.99 -37.17
CA GLU A 120 -53.55 -10.44 -38.57
C GLU A 120 -54.62 -11.51 -38.77
N LYS A 121 -54.71 -12.49 -37.86
CA LYS A 121 -55.76 -13.53 -37.90
C LYS A 121 -57.16 -12.93 -37.73
N GLU A 122 -57.32 -11.98 -36.82
CA GLU A 122 -58.61 -11.31 -36.59
C GLU A 122 -59.01 -10.45 -37.79
N ILE A 123 -58.05 -9.78 -38.45
CA ILE A 123 -58.29 -9.05 -39.69
C ILE A 123 -58.74 -10.01 -40.79
N GLU A 124 -58.05 -11.13 -40.98
CA GLU A 124 -58.42 -12.09 -42.03
C GLU A 124 -59.82 -12.66 -41.78
N SER A 125 -60.15 -13.03 -40.54
CA SER A 125 -61.50 -13.52 -40.21
C SER A 125 -62.59 -12.46 -40.43
N LYS A 126 -62.30 -11.20 -40.08
CA LYS A 126 -63.24 -10.09 -40.33
C LYS A 126 -63.39 -9.80 -41.81
N LYS A 127 -62.31 -9.89 -42.58
CA LYS A 127 -62.33 -9.69 -44.04
C LYS A 127 -63.16 -10.78 -44.74
N ASP A 128 -63.01 -12.04 -44.33
CA ASP A 128 -63.84 -13.15 -44.80
C ASP A 128 -65.31 -12.96 -44.46
N ALA A 129 -65.61 -12.48 -43.25
CA ALA A 129 -66.98 -12.18 -42.83
C ALA A 129 -67.59 -11.04 -43.67
N ILE A 130 -66.84 -9.94 -43.87
CA ILE A 130 -67.28 -8.80 -44.68
C ILE A 130 -67.50 -9.21 -46.14
N MET A 131 -66.63 -10.06 -46.72
CA MET A 131 -66.83 -10.56 -48.09
C MET A 131 -68.12 -11.36 -48.22
N LYS A 132 -68.43 -12.25 -47.27
CA LYS A 132 -69.70 -13.00 -47.25
C LYS A 132 -70.90 -12.08 -47.09
N GLU A 133 -70.79 -11.05 -46.26
CA GLU A 133 -71.85 -10.07 -46.04
C GLU A 133 -72.07 -9.20 -47.29
N ALA A 134 -71.00 -8.83 -47.99
CA ALA A 134 -71.04 -8.12 -49.28
C ALA A 134 -71.67 -8.97 -50.40
N ASP A 135 -71.36 -10.27 -50.46
CA ASP A 135 -71.99 -11.20 -51.41
C ASP A 135 -73.50 -11.34 -51.13
N SER A 136 -73.89 -11.45 -49.86
CA SER A 136 -75.29 -11.49 -49.44
C SER A 136 -76.04 -10.21 -49.82
N LEU A 137 -75.44 -9.05 -49.54
CA LEU A 137 -76.02 -7.75 -49.86
C LEU A 137 -76.18 -7.57 -51.38
N SER A 138 -75.21 -8.05 -52.16
CA SER A 138 -75.26 -8.02 -53.62
C SER A 138 -76.39 -8.90 -54.17
N GLN A 139 -76.60 -10.09 -53.61
CA GLN A 139 -77.75 -10.95 -53.95
C GLN A 139 -79.09 -10.32 -53.58
N GLU A 140 -79.17 -9.65 -52.41
CA GLU A 140 -80.39 -8.95 -51.99
C GLU A 140 -80.71 -7.77 -52.93
N LEU A 141 -79.70 -7.00 -53.34
CA LEU A 141 -79.84 -5.91 -54.31
C LEU A 141 -80.31 -6.42 -55.67
N VAL A 142 -79.73 -7.51 -56.18
CA VAL A 142 -80.16 -8.12 -57.45
C VAL A 142 -81.62 -8.61 -57.36
N THR A 143 -82.00 -9.22 -56.25
CA THR A 143 -83.37 -9.70 -56.03
C THR A 143 -84.38 -8.54 -56.02
N LYS A 144 -84.01 -7.39 -55.41
CA LYS A 144 -84.83 -6.17 -55.40
C LYS A 144 -84.89 -5.42 -56.73
N ILE A 145 -83.92 -5.63 -57.64
CA ILE A 145 -83.90 -4.98 -58.97
C ILE A 145 -84.66 -5.83 -60.01
N VAL A 146 -84.72 -7.15 -59.82
CA VAL A 146 -85.39 -8.09 -60.75
C VAL A 146 -86.88 -8.28 -60.40
N GLN A 147 -87.31 -7.96 -59.17
CA GLN A 147 -88.72 -7.76 -58.82
C GLN A 147 -89.20 -6.34 -59.15
#